data_AF-A0A127SDF1-F1
#
_entry.id   AF-A0A127SDF1-F1
#
_cell.length_a   1.000
_cell.length_b   1.000
_cell.length_c   1.000
_cell.angle_alpha   90.00
_cell.angle_beta   90.00
_cell.angle_gamma   90.00
#
_symmetry.space_group_name_H-M   'P 1'
#
loop_
_entity.id
_entity.type
_entity.pdbx_description
1 polymer ?
#
loop_
_entity_poly.entity_id
_entity_poly.type
_entity_poly.pdbx_seq_one_letter_code
_entity_poly.pdbx_strand_id
1 'polypeptide(L)' 'MPGMAERTIFLHGFSKAFAMTGWRIGYACGPAVLIDAMMKVHQYSMLCASIIAQEAALEALRNGWDSVLKMRE' A
#
# COMPACT_ATOMS: atom_id res chain seq x y z
N MET A 1 -4.21 -2.13 -22.16
CA MET A 1 -3.23 -1.83 -23.24
C MET A 1 -2.00 -2.70 -23.02
N PRO A 2 -1.40 -3.28 -24.06
CA PRO A 2 -0.12 -4.01 -23.93
C PRO A 2 0.97 -3.11 -23.33
N GLY A 3 1.85 -3.68 -22.50
CA GLY A 3 3.02 -2.98 -21.96
C GLY A 3 2.74 -1.99 -20.82
N MET A 4 1.58 -2.06 -20.15
CA MET A 4 1.26 -1.13 -19.05
C MET A 4 1.98 -1.44 -17.75
N ALA A 5 2.25 -2.71 -17.44
CA ALA A 5 2.91 -3.09 -16.20
C ALA A 5 4.33 -2.49 -16.09
N GLU A 6 5.02 -2.40 -17.22
CA GLU A 6 6.40 -1.93 -17.36
C GLU A 6 6.55 -0.41 -17.24
N ARG A 7 5.44 0.34 -17.25
CA ARG A 7 5.43 1.82 -17.25
C ARG A 7 4.41 2.42 -16.29
N THR A 8 3.87 1.62 -15.38
CA THR A 8 2.86 2.05 -14.41
C THR A 8 3.36 1.80 -13.00
N ILE A 9 3.24 2.81 -12.14
CA ILE A 9 3.37 2.63 -10.69
C ILE A 9 1.95 2.53 -10.14
N PHE A 10 1.61 1.38 -9.58
CA PHE A 10 0.38 1.15 -8.85
C PHE A 10 0.57 1.58 -7.40
N LEU A 11 -0.23 2.55 -6.95
CA LEU A 11 -0.27 3.01 -5.57
C LEU A 11 -1.58 2.56 -4.93
N HIS A 12 -1.48 1.90 -3.78
CA HIS A 12 -2.64 1.47 -3.04
C HIS A 12 -2.45 1.68 -1.54
N GLY A 13 -3.54 1.73 -0.79
CA GLY A 13 -3.51 1.97 0.63
C GLY A 13 -4.69 1.37 1.37
N PHE A 14 -4.60 1.42 2.69
CA PHE A 14 -5.58 0.77 3.57
C PHE A 14 -6.70 1.71 4.02
N SER A 15 -6.58 3.02 3.75
CA SER A 15 -7.55 4.04 4.16
C SER A 15 -8.98 3.77 3.72
N LYS A 16 -9.16 3.24 2.51
CA LYS A 16 -10.48 2.98 1.92
C LYS A 16 -10.78 1.50 1.78
N ALA A 17 -9.76 0.70 1.44
CA ALA A 17 -9.91 -0.74 1.32
C ALA A 17 -10.30 -1.41 2.64
N PHE A 18 -9.75 -0.95 3.77
CA PHE A 18 -9.95 -1.57 5.09
C PHE A 18 -10.43 -0.58 6.16
N ALA A 19 -10.96 0.58 5.76
CA ALA A 19 -11.36 1.67 6.67
C ALA A 19 -10.24 2.16 7.62
N MET A 20 -8.96 1.99 7.26
CA MET A 20 -7.80 2.34 8.09
C MET A 20 -7.31 3.78 7.83
N THR A 21 -8.20 4.79 7.82
CA THR A 21 -7.89 6.17 7.39
C THR A 21 -6.75 6.83 8.17
N GLY A 22 -6.74 6.66 9.50
CA GLY A 22 -5.75 7.24 10.42
C GLY A 22 -4.41 6.48 10.49
N TRP A 23 -4.31 5.30 9.89
CA TRP A 23 -3.15 4.41 10.05
C TRP A 23 -1.96 4.77 9.16
N ARG A 24 -2.22 5.57 8.12
CA ARG A 24 -1.21 6.12 7.20
C ARG A 24 -0.29 5.06 6.59
N ILE A 25 -0.88 3.92 6.21
CA ILE A 25 -0.18 2.79 5.61
C ILE A 25 -0.69 2.50 4.20
N GLY A 26 0.25 2.17 3.32
CA GLY A 26 0.02 1.82 1.92
C GLY A 26 1.27 1.23 1.29
N TYR A 27 1.15 0.87 0.02
CA TYR A 27 2.23 0.24 -0.74
C TYR A 27 2.23 0.71 -2.19
N ALA A 28 3.37 0.51 -2.83
CA ALA A 28 3.57 0.78 -4.24
C ALA A 28 4.09 -0.48 -4.94
N CYS A 29 3.59 -0.75 -6.14
CA CYS A 29 4.06 -1.83 -6.99
C CYS A 29 4.34 -1.27 -8.39
N GLY A 30 5.43 -1.67 -9.02
CA GLY A 30 5.80 -1.17 -10.34
C GLY A 30 7.18 -1.68 -10.77
N PRO A 31 7.72 -1.16 -11.89
CA PRO A 31 9.04 -1.51 -12.38
C PRO A 31 10.12 -1.30 -11.32
N ALA A 32 10.99 -2.30 -11.12
CA ALA A 32 12.00 -2.31 -10.05
C ALA A 32 12.85 -1.03 -10.02
N VAL A 33 13.32 -0.56 -11.19
CA VAL A 33 14.13 0.66 -11.32
C VAL A 33 13.40 1.89 -10.77
N LEU A 34 12.08 1.98 -10.95
CA LEU A 34 11.27 3.09 -10.44
C LEU A 34 11.00 2.96 -8.94
N ILE A 35 10.77 1.74 -8.44
CA ILE A 35 10.60 1.48 -7.01
C ILE A 35 11.88 1.80 -6.23
N ASP A 36 13.05 1.43 -6.76
CA ASP A 36 14.35 1.75 -6.15
C ASP A 36 14.59 3.27 -6.11
N ALA A 37 14.25 3.98 -7.19
CA ALA A 37 14.33 5.44 -7.22
C ALA A 37 13.38 6.07 -6.19
N MET A 38 12.15 5.56 -6.08
CA MET A 38 11.18 6.02 -5.08
C MET A 38 11.65 5.74 -3.65
N MET A 39 12.32 4.61 -3.40
CA MET A 39 12.90 4.30 -2.09
C MET A 39 14.00 5.28 -1.69
N LYS A 40 14.85 5.72 -2.64
CA LYS A 40 15.83 6.79 -2.39
C LYS A 40 15.14 8.09 -1.97
N VAL A 41 14.08 8.50 -2.66
CA VAL A 41 13.29 9.69 -2.28
C VAL A 41 12.65 9.51 -0.90
N HIS A 42 12.09 8.33 -0.62
CA HIS A 42 11.47 8.00 0.66
C HIS A 42 12.47 8.15 1.81
N GLN A 43 13.69 7.62 1.68
CA GLN A 43 14.76 7.70 2.69
C GLN A 43 15.13 9.14 3.10
N TYR A 44 15.00 10.12 2.21
CA TYR A 44 15.30 11.52 2.51
C TYR A 44 14.07 12.35 2.90
N SER A 45 12.87 11.85 2.63
CA SER A 45 11.61 12.57 2.90
C SER A 45 10.88 12.05 4.14
N MET A 46 11.14 10.80 4.53
CA MET A 46 10.46 10.08 5.59
C MET A 46 11.44 9.08 6.23
N LEU A 47 11.13 8.60 7.44
CA LEU A 47 11.94 7.57 8.11
C LEU A 47 11.57 6.17 7.60
N CYS A 48 10.37 5.71 7.94
CA CYS A 48 9.80 4.44 7.53
C CYS A 48 8.30 4.42 7.85
N ALA A 49 7.59 3.39 7.40
CA ALA A 49 6.23 3.13 7.86
C ALA A 49 6.22 2.61 9.30
N SER A 50 5.23 3.05 10.10
CA SER A 50 5.04 2.56 11.48
C SER A 50 4.91 1.04 11.53
N ILE A 51 5.69 0.38 12.39
CA ILE A 51 5.65 -1.10 12.53
C ILE A 51 4.27 -1.59 12.98
N ILE A 52 3.59 -0.86 13.86
CA ILE A 52 2.23 -1.19 14.31
C ILE A 52 1.26 -1.15 13.11
N ALA A 53 1.42 -0.15 12.23
CA ALA A 53 0.59 -0.04 11.04
C ALA A 53 0.91 -1.12 9.99
N GLN A 54 2.16 -1.55 9.89
CA GLN A 54 2.56 -2.67 9.03
C GLN A 54 1.95 -3.99 9.51
N GLU A 55 2.01 -4.30 10.81
CA GLU A 55 1.39 -5.51 11.37
C GLU A 55 -0.14 -5.48 11.24
N ALA A 56 -0.78 -4.34 11.52
CA ALA A 56 -2.22 -4.20 11.31
C ALA A 56 -2.63 -4.34 9.83
N ALA A 57 -1.82 -3.82 8.91
CA ALA A 57 -2.03 -3.99 7.48
C ALA A 57 -1.88 -5.46 7.04
N LEU A 58 -0.90 -6.19 7.60
CA LEU A 58 -0.73 -7.62 7.36
C LEU A 58 -1.94 -8.42 7.86
N GLU A 59 -2.44 -8.11 9.05
CA GLU A 59 -3.64 -8.72 9.61
C GLU A 59 -4.88 -8.41 8.76
N ALA A 60 -5.04 -7.17 8.33
CA ALA A 60 -6.12 -6.76 7.44
C ALA A 60 -6.09 -7.53 6.11
N LEU A 61 -4.92 -7.73 5.51
CA LEU A 61 -4.78 -8.51 4.28
C LEU A 61 -5.13 -10.00 4.46
N ARG A 62 -4.81 -10.59 5.63
CA ARG A 62 -5.02 -12.01 5.90
C ARG A 62 -6.47 -12.31 6.29
N ASN A 63 -7.05 -11.50 7.18
CA ASN A 63 -8.30 -11.82 7.87
C ASN A 63 -9.38 -10.72 7.75
N GLY A 64 -9.07 -9.57 7.13
CA GLY A 64 -9.98 -8.42 7.08
C GLY A 64 -11.08 -8.46 6.00
N TRP A 65 -11.04 -9.43 5.08
CA TRP A 65 -11.90 -9.44 3.88
C TRP A 65 -13.39 -9.56 4.17
N ASP A 66 -13.79 -10.28 5.21
CA ASP A 66 -15.20 -10.38 5.59
C ASP A 66 -15.79 -9.00 5.95
N SER A 67 -15.01 -8.17 6.64
CA SER A 67 -15.41 -6.79 6.96
C SER A 67 -15.47 -5.92 5.70
N VAL A 68 -14.55 -6.12 4.75
CA VAL A 68 -14.55 -5.40 3.46
C VAL A 68 -15.78 -5.74 2.64
N LEU A 69 -16.16 -7.02 2.56
CA LEU A 69 -17.34 -7.47 1.82
C LEU A 69 -18.62 -6.87 2.41
N LYS A 70 -18.75 -6.87 3.75
CA LYS A 70 -19.89 -6.25 4.45
C LYS A 70 -20.00 -4.74 4.22
N MET A 71 -18.89 -4.03 4.05
CA MET A 71 -18.91 -2.59 3.75
C MET A 71 -19.27 -2.27 2.29
N ARG A 72 -19.19 -3.26 1.38
CA ARG A 72 -19.48 -3.08 -0.04
C ARG A 72 -20.96 -3.26 -0.36
N GLU A 73 -21.68 -4.03 0.46
CA GLU A 73 -23.14 -4.19 0.40
C GLU A 73 -23.86 -2.90 0.84
#